data_AF-X7F666-F1
#
_entry.id   AF-X7F666-F1
#
_cell.length_a   1.000
_cell.length_b   1.000
_cell.length_c   1.000
_cell.angle_alpha   90.00
_cell.angle_beta   90.00
_cell.angle_gamma   90.00
#
_symmetry.space_group_name_H-M   'P 1'
#
loop_
_entity.id
_entity.type
_entity.pdbx_description
1 polymer ?
#
loop_
_entity_poly.entity_id
_entity_poly.type
_entity_poly.pdbx_seq_one_letter_code
_entity_poly.pdbx_strand_id
1 'polypeptide(L)'
;MTGETREIRLKRLTMRSSRRGTKEMDLILMRFAAQRLTEMSDDALDRYEALLQENDQDLYAWISGQSAPPEHYAGLIGEIAATTARID
;
A
#
# COMPACT_ATOMS: atom_id res chain seq x y z
N MET A 1 -4.43 -25.73 -11.66
CA MET A 1 -4.40 -24.68 -10.62
C MET A 1 -4.67 -23.36 -11.31
N THR A 2 -5.93 -22.91 -11.34
CA THR A 2 -6.27 -21.60 -11.88
C THR A 2 -5.89 -20.57 -10.83
N GLY A 3 -4.85 -19.78 -11.11
CA GLY A 3 -4.49 -18.63 -10.29
C GLY A 3 -5.66 -17.63 -10.18
N GLU A 4 -5.63 -16.81 -9.13
CA GLU A 4 -6.57 -15.69 -8.95
C GLU A 4 -6.58 -14.78 -10.19
N THR A 5 -7.76 -14.33 -10.65
CA THR A 5 -7.82 -13.33 -11.74
C THR A 5 -7.36 -11.97 -11.24
N ARG A 6 -6.87 -11.10 -12.13
CA ARG A 6 -6.42 -9.75 -11.77
C ARG A 6 -7.51 -8.95 -11.04
N GLU A 7 -8.76 -9.05 -11.46
CA GLU A 7 -9.88 -8.37 -10.80
C GLU A 7 -10.07 -8.83 -9.35
N ILE A 8 -10.04 -10.16 -9.11
CA ILE A 8 -10.17 -10.72 -7.77
C ILE A 8 -8.98 -10.26 -6.90
N ARG A 9 -7.77 -10.25 -7.46
CA ARG A 9 -6.55 -9.78 -6.79
C ARG A 9 -6.67 -8.32 -6.37
N LEU A 10 -7.08 -7.44 -7.28
CA LEU A 10 -7.28 -6.02 -7.00
C LEU A 10 -8.31 -5.82 -5.89
N LYS A 11 -9.44 -6.52 -5.97
CA LYS A 11 -10.49 -6.46 -4.94
C LYS A 11 -9.97 -6.89 -3.57
N ARG A 12 -9.21 -8.00 -3.52
CA ARG A 12 -8.59 -8.51 -2.29
C ARG A 12 -7.59 -7.51 -1.70
N LEU A 13 -6.71 -6.94 -2.53
CA LEU A 13 -5.72 -5.97 -2.08
C LEU A 13 -6.39 -4.68 -1.56
N THR A 14 -7.38 -4.14 -2.26
CA THR A 14 -8.19 -3.00 -1.79
C THR A 14 -8.87 -3.28 -0.46
N MET A 15 -9.45 -4.47 -0.27
CA MET A 15 -10.06 -4.85 1.02
C MET A 15 -9.02 -4.97 2.14
N ARG A 16 -7.81 -5.43 1.84
CA ARG A 16 -6.72 -5.49 2.82
C ARG A 16 -6.20 -4.11 3.17
N SER A 17 -6.27 -3.13 2.27
CA SER A 17 -5.86 -1.75 2.54
C SER A 17 -6.69 -1.06 3.63
N SER A 18 -7.90 -1.55 3.91
CA SER A 18 -8.82 -1.00 4.94
C SER A 18 -8.96 -1.86 6.21
N ARG A 19 -8.06 -2.83 6.41
CA ARG A 19 -8.07 -3.74 7.58
C ARG A 19 -6.78 -3.58 8.38
N ARG A 20 -6.46 -2.33 8.69
CA ARG A 20 -5.30 -1.95 9.50
C ARG A 20 -5.71 -1.81 10.96
N GLY A 21 -4.71 -1.81 11.83
CA GLY A 21 -4.82 -1.61 13.26
C GLY A 21 -5.14 -0.16 13.64
N THR A 22 -4.97 0.82 12.74
CA THR A 22 -5.33 2.22 12.97
C THR A 22 -6.14 2.81 11.82
N LYS A 23 -7.10 3.70 12.15
CA LYS A 23 -7.92 4.42 11.16
C LYS A 23 -7.09 5.30 10.23
N GLU A 24 -5.99 5.84 10.72
CA GLU A 24 -5.07 6.66 9.94
C GLU A 24 -4.42 5.82 8.83
N MET A 25 -3.93 4.63 9.17
CA MET A 25 -3.37 3.71 8.18
C MET A 25 -4.42 3.19 7.19
N ASP A 26 -5.65 2.94 7.63
CA ASP A 26 -6.75 2.62 6.73
C ASP A 26 -6.96 3.74 5.70
N LEU A 27 -7.05 4.99 6.15
CA LEU A 27 -7.28 6.14 5.27
C LEU A 27 -6.15 6.31 4.24
N ILE A 28 -4.90 6.22 4.71
CA ILE A 28 -3.70 6.32 3.87
C ILE A 28 -3.70 5.25 2.78
N LEU A 29 -3.83 3.99 3.19
CA LEU A 29 -3.69 2.86 2.26
C LEU A 29 -4.91 2.69 1.37
N MET A 30 -6.13 2.98 1.85
CA MET A 30 -7.33 2.99 1.00
C MET A 30 -7.23 4.04 -0.11
N ARG A 31 -6.74 5.25 0.22
CA ARG A 31 -6.57 6.32 -0.77
C ARG A 31 -5.56 5.94 -1.85
N PHE A 32 -4.42 5.39 -1.44
CA PHE A 32 -3.42 4.86 -2.37
C PHE A 32 -4.01 3.75 -3.23
N ALA A 33 -4.71 2.80 -2.61
CA ALA A 33 -5.26 1.65 -3.29
C ALA A 33 -6.24 2.04 -4.40
N ALA A 34 -7.14 2.97 -4.10
CA ALA A 34 -8.15 3.48 -5.03
C ALA A 34 -7.54 4.22 -6.23
N GLN A 35 -6.40 4.89 -6.05
CA GLN A 35 -5.77 5.68 -7.12
C GLN A 35 -4.75 4.89 -7.95
N ARG A 36 -4.12 3.85 -7.39
CA ARG A 36 -2.92 3.26 -8.00
C ARG A 36 -3.06 1.79 -8.40
N LEU A 37 -3.81 0.96 -7.66
CA LEU A 37 -3.77 -0.50 -7.88
C LEU A 37 -4.18 -0.94 -9.29
N THR A 38 -5.16 -0.27 -9.89
CA THR A 38 -5.64 -0.60 -11.23
C THR A 38 -4.56 -0.44 -12.31
N GLU A 39 -3.65 0.51 -12.12
CA GLU A 39 -2.56 0.87 -13.05
C GLU A 39 -1.27 0.09 -12.78
N MET A 40 -1.15 -0.60 -11.65
CA MET A 40 0.08 -1.30 -11.25
C MET A 40 0.32 -2.57 -12.06
N SER A 41 1.57 -2.82 -12.45
CA SER A 41 1.99 -4.11 -13.00
C SER A 41 1.86 -5.23 -11.94
N ASP A 42 1.88 -6.48 -12.38
CA ASP A 42 1.77 -7.62 -11.46
C ASP A 42 2.94 -7.65 -10.45
N ASP A 43 4.17 -7.35 -10.89
CA ASP A 43 5.34 -7.22 -10.00
C ASP A 43 5.20 -6.10 -8.97
N ALA A 44 4.48 -5.03 -9.32
CA ALA A 44 4.20 -3.93 -8.40
C ALA A 44 3.12 -4.35 -7.39
N LEU A 45 2.10 -5.10 -7.83
CA LEU A 45 1.09 -5.68 -6.94
C LEU A 45 1.68 -6.71 -5.98
N ASP A 46 2.68 -7.49 -6.41
CA ASP A 46 3.44 -8.41 -5.54
C ASP A 46 4.15 -7.65 -4.40
N ARG A 47 4.83 -6.56 -4.75
CA ARG A 47 5.51 -5.71 -3.76
C ARG A 47 4.53 -5.02 -2.82
N TYR A 48 3.40 -4.55 -3.33
CA TYR A 48 2.34 -3.99 -2.48
C TYR A 48 1.75 -5.03 -1.55
N GLU A 49 1.50 -6.24 -2.04
CA GLU A 49 0.99 -7.33 -1.23
C GLU A 49 1.94 -7.74 -0.10
N ALA A 50 3.25 -7.74 -0.36
CA ALA A 50 4.29 -7.94 0.65
C ALA A 50 4.29 -6.80 1.68
N LEU A 51 4.25 -5.54 1.21
CA LEU A 51 4.15 -4.36 2.07
C LEU A 51 2.93 -4.43 3.02
N LEU A 52 1.80 -4.96 2.55
CA LEU A 52 0.60 -5.13 3.38
C LEU A 52 0.75 -6.17 4.51
N GLN A 53 1.86 -6.92 4.59
CA GLN A 53 2.20 -7.80 5.71
C GLN A 53 2.99 -7.10 6.81
N GLU A 54 3.57 -5.94 6.52
CA GLU A 54 4.30 -5.15 7.51
C GLU A 54 3.33 -4.59 8.56
N ASN A 55 3.83 -4.35 9.76
CA ASN A 55 3.01 -3.79 10.82
C ASN A 55 2.76 -2.29 10.59
N ASP A 56 1.63 -1.81 11.09
CA ASP A 56 1.17 -0.45 10.83
C ASP A 56 2.06 0.64 11.45
N GLN A 57 2.78 0.33 12.53
CA GLN A 57 3.69 1.27 13.17
C GLN A 57 4.89 1.55 12.28
N ASP A 58 5.50 0.50 11.71
CA ASP A 58 6.63 0.64 10.79
C ASP A 58 6.19 1.31 9.49
N LEU A 59 5.05 0.89 8.92
CA LEU A 59 4.49 1.54 7.73
C LEU A 59 4.26 3.04 7.96
N TYR A 60 3.66 3.40 9.09
CA TYR A 60 3.44 4.79 9.43
C TYR A 60 4.75 5.57 9.57
N ALA A 61 5.74 5.00 10.27
CA ALA A 61 7.04 5.62 10.45
C ALA A 61 7.77 5.86 9.13
N TRP A 62 7.64 4.96 8.15
CA TRP A 62 8.21 5.14 6.81
C TRP A 62 7.46 6.19 5.99
N ILE A 63 6.13 6.14 5.98
CA ILE A 63 5.29 7.07 5.20
C ILE A 63 5.42 8.50 5.73
N SER A 64 5.51 8.67 7.06
CA SER A 64 5.70 9.98 7.71
C SER A 64 7.15 10.49 7.70
N GLY A 65 8.10 9.69 7.19
CA GLY A 65 9.51 10.05 7.15
C GLY A 65 10.22 10.01 8.52
N GLN A 66 9.61 9.41 9.54
CA GLN A 66 10.22 9.21 10.86
C GLN A 66 11.35 8.17 10.83
N SER A 67 11.30 7.23 9.90
CA SER A 67 12.38 6.26 9.66
C SER A 67 12.48 5.91 8.18
N ALA A 68 13.65 5.41 7.76
CA ALA A 68 13.85 4.96 6.40
C ALA A 68 13.23 3.56 6.18
N PRO A 69 12.44 3.35 5.11
CA PRO A 69 12.00 2.01 4.76
C PRO A 69 13.16 1.15 4.25
N PRO A 70 13.02 -0.19 4.30
CA PRO A 70 13.87 -1.08 3.53
C PRO A 70 13.95 -0.67 2.06
N GLU A 71 15.12 -0.85 1.43
CA GLU A 71 15.39 -0.37 0.05
C GLU A 71 14.35 -0.86 -0.96
N HIS A 72 13.90 -2.11 -0.83
CA HIS A 72 12.90 -2.71 -1.71
C HIS A 72 11.48 -2.11 -1.58
N TYR A 73 11.20 -1.38 -0.49
CA TYR A 73 9.95 -0.64 -0.29
C TYR A 73 10.09 0.86 -0.53
N ALA A 74 11.30 1.40 -0.64
CA ALA A 74 11.54 2.84 -0.71
C ALA A 74 10.74 3.55 -1.81
N GLY A 75 10.71 2.99 -3.02
CA GLY A 75 9.92 3.53 -4.13
C GLY A 75 8.42 3.54 -3.84
N LEU A 76 7.89 2.43 -3.32
CA LEU A 76 6.46 2.27 -3.03
C LEU A 76 6.01 3.18 -1.88
N ILE A 77 6.82 3.32 -0.83
CA ILE A 77 6.57 4.26 0.27
C ILE A 77 6.56 5.70 -0.24
N GLY A 78 7.48 6.07 -1.13
CA GLY A 78 7.50 7.38 -1.77
C GLY A 78 6.20 7.66 -2.55
N GLU A 79 5.69 6.68 -3.31
CA GLU A 79 4.41 6.81 -4.02
C GLU A 79 3.22 6.93 -3.06
N ILE A 80 3.21 6.18 -1.97
CA ILE A 80 2.15 6.25 -0.94
C ILE A 80 2.15 7.63 -0.29
N ALA A 81 3.31 8.11 0.16
CA ALA A 81 3.46 9.42 0.78
C ALA A 81 3.06 10.56 -0.17
N ALA A 82 3.47 10.50 -1.44
CA ALA A 82 3.08 11.49 -2.45
C ALA A 82 1.57 11.46 -2.75
N THR A 83 0.92 10.30 -2.61
CA THR A 83 -0.52 10.17 -2.78
C THR A 83 -1.28 10.79 -1.62
N THR A 84 -0.73 10.77 -0.40
CA THR A 84 -1.36 11.31 0.81
C THR A 84 -1.08 12.78 1.08
N ALA A 85 0.13 13.28 0.77
CA ALA A 85 0.59 14.64 1.05
C ALA A 85 -0.12 15.77 0.28
N ARG A 86 -1.00 15.45 -0.68
CA ARG A 86 -1.78 16.46 -1.45
C ARG A 86 -2.95 17.08 -0.65
N ILE A 87 -2.79 17.29 0.65
CA ILE A 87 -3.75 18.00 1.51
C ILE A 87 -2.94 18.91 2.43
N ASP A 88 -2.53 20.05 1.88
CA ASP A 88 -2.28 21.30 2.61
C ASP A 88 -3.21 22.36 1.99
#